data_AF-C0QMP9-F1
#
_entry.id   AF-C0QMP9-F1
#
_cell.length_a   1.000
_cell.length_b   1.000
_cell.length_c   1.000
_cell.angle_alpha   90.00
_cell.angle_beta   90.00
_cell.angle_gamma   90.00
#
_symmetry.space_group_name_H-M   'P 1'
#
loop_
_entity.id
_entity.type
_entity.pdbx_description
1 polymer ?
#
loop_
_entity_poly.entity_id
_entity_poly.type
_entity_poly.pdbx_seq_one_letter_code
_entity_poly.pdbx_strand_id
1 'polypeptide(L)'
;MKKYMKETEWAKLVAERLDTELSGFHVQAGKKLTYANEIIEYDEGSSLYNEMGYETDILIYESTGEKKWKPRVVIETKINSVTTHDAITYSQKASAHKYVHPYLRYGIFIGNRKHYPLPGRLFRHGAHFDFMLSWKGYEPLEYEWIALIEIANEEISASKQLEEMFLNSRNKDRIKYFALHKPLITKSIKNTNE
;
A
#
# COMPACT_ATOMS: atom_id res chain seq x y z
N MET A 1 12.26 31.19 0.00
CA MET A 1 11.50 30.42 1.01
C MET A 1 11.25 29.02 0.48
N LYS A 2 11.81 27.97 1.08
CA LYS A 2 11.42 26.58 0.75
C LYS A 2 10.01 26.38 1.30
N LYS A 3 9.02 26.20 0.42
CA LYS A 3 7.64 25.87 0.80
C LYS A 3 7.68 24.55 1.56
N TYR A 4 7.33 24.57 2.85
CA TYR A 4 7.08 23.36 3.62
C TYR A 4 5.80 22.74 3.05
N MET A 5 5.91 21.56 2.43
CA MET A 5 4.76 20.77 1.99
C MET A 5 4.40 19.79 3.10
N LYS A 6 3.11 19.72 3.47
CA LYS A 6 2.64 18.76 4.48
C LYS A 6 2.56 17.34 3.88
N GLU A 7 2.69 16.32 4.72
CA GLU A 7 2.60 14.91 4.28
C GLU A 7 1.26 14.62 3.61
N THR A 8 0.15 15.10 4.18
CA THR A 8 -1.19 14.93 3.61
C THR A 8 -1.38 15.65 2.27
N GLU A 9 -0.78 16.83 2.10
CA GLU A 9 -0.79 17.56 0.82
C GLU A 9 0.00 16.81 -0.24
N TRP A 10 1.16 16.28 0.13
CA TRP A 10 2.00 15.49 -0.77
C TRP A 10 1.32 14.17 -1.17
N ALA A 11 0.75 13.44 -0.21
CA ALA A 11 0.00 12.22 -0.46
C ALA A 11 -1.17 12.47 -1.44
N LYS A 12 -1.89 13.60 -1.26
CA LYS A 12 -2.96 14.01 -2.18
C LYS A 12 -2.45 14.25 -3.60
N LEU A 13 -1.35 14.98 -3.77
CA LEU A 13 -0.78 15.24 -5.10
C LEU A 13 -0.33 13.95 -5.80
N VAL A 14 0.30 13.04 -5.05
CA VAL A 14 0.69 11.72 -5.57
C VAL A 14 -0.55 10.91 -5.97
N ALA A 15 -1.57 10.88 -5.11
CA ALA A 15 -2.81 10.14 -5.36
C ALA A 15 -3.54 10.65 -6.60
N GLU A 16 -3.72 11.97 -6.74
CA GLU A 16 -4.34 12.60 -7.91
C GLU A 16 -3.61 12.24 -9.20
N ARG A 17 -2.28 12.28 -9.18
CA ARG A 17 -1.48 11.91 -10.35
C ARG A 17 -1.59 10.41 -10.66
N LEU A 18 -1.54 9.54 -9.66
CA LEU A 18 -1.69 8.10 -9.85
C LEU A 18 -3.08 7.70 -10.36
N ASP A 19 -4.13 8.39 -9.92
CA ASP A 19 -5.52 8.15 -10.37
C ASP A 19 -5.65 8.30 -11.89
N THR A 20 -4.90 9.25 -12.48
CA THR A 20 -4.89 9.44 -13.93
C THR A 20 -4.15 8.36 -14.73
N GLU A 21 -3.22 7.64 -14.10
CA GLU A 21 -2.39 6.63 -14.75
C GLU A 21 -2.99 5.22 -14.62
N LEU A 22 -3.66 4.93 -13.49
CA LEU A 22 -4.12 3.58 -13.15
C LEU A 22 -5.53 3.31 -13.70
N SER A 23 -5.59 3.05 -15.01
CA SER A 23 -6.83 2.70 -15.71
C SER A 23 -7.58 1.54 -15.05
N GLY A 24 -8.87 1.73 -14.77
CA GLY A 24 -9.74 0.73 -14.14
C GLY A 24 -9.66 0.66 -12.61
N PHE A 25 -8.86 1.52 -11.99
CA PHE A 25 -8.76 1.69 -10.55
C PHE A 25 -8.97 3.16 -10.17
N HIS A 26 -9.20 3.39 -8.90
CA HIS A 26 -9.27 4.71 -8.31
C HIS A 26 -8.24 4.85 -7.22
N VAL A 27 -7.66 6.04 -7.08
CA VAL A 27 -6.64 6.37 -6.10
C VAL A 27 -7.10 7.57 -5.28
N GLN A 28 -7.18 7.39 -3.98
CA GLN A 28 -7.68 8.41 -3.07
C GLN A 28 -6.79 8.54 -1.84
N ALA A 29 -6.45 9.79 -1.50
CA ALA A 29 -5.78 10.11 -0.25
C ALA A 29 -6.77 10.28 0.91
N GLY A 30 -6.36 9.89 2.12
CA GLY A 30 -7.13 10.11 3.34
C GLY A 30 -8.43 9.30 3.44
N LYS A 31 -8.52 8.16 2.75
CA LYS A 31 -9.68 7.27 2.84
C LYS A 31 -9.58 6.39 4.08
N LYS A 32 -10.67 6.22 4.82
CA LYS A 32 -10.72 5.28 5.95
C LYS A 32 -10.87 3.84 5.44
N LEU A 33 -10.09 2.94 6.02
CA LEU A 33 -10.15 1.50 5.76
C LEU A 33 -10.13 0.72 7.07
N THR A 34 -11.03 -0.25 7.17
CA THR A 34 -11.18 -1.18 8.30
C THR A 34 -9.90 -1.93 8.59
N TYR A 35 -9.47 -1.98 9.85
CA TYR A 35 -8.29 -2.76 10.27
C TYR A 35 -8.59 -3.73 11.42
N ALA A 36 -9.73 -3.58 12.08
CA ALA A 36 -10.17 -4.46 13.15
C ALA A 36 -11.69 -4.42 13.29
N ASN A 37 -12.23 -5.50 13.84
CA ASN A 37 -13.61 -5.58 14.31
C ASN A 37 -13.57 -5.93 15.79
N GLU A 38 -14.15 -5.08 16.63
CA GLU A 38 -14.35 -5.37 18.06
C GLU A 38 -15.66 -6.11 18.21
N ILE A 39 -15.59 -7.40 18.58
CA ILE A 39 -16.80 -8.21 18.80
C ILE A 39 -17.42 -7.84 20.15
N ILE A 40 -18.70 -7.46 20.14
CA ILE A 40 -19.45 -7.03 21.32
C ILE A 40 -20.20 -8.23 21.91
N GLU A 41 -20.95 -8.95 21.08
CA GLU A 41 -21.77 -10.09 21.48
C GLU A 41 -21.95 -11.06 20.31
N TYR A 42 -22.32 -12.30 20.64
CA TYR A 42 -22.61 -13.36 19.69
C TYR A 42 -24.08 -13.79 19.82
N ASP A 43 -24.69 -14.16 18.70
CA ASP A 43 -25.96 -14.87 18.64
C ASP A 43 -25.79 -16.20 17.88
N GLU A 44 -26.89 -16.92 17.62
CA GLU A 44 -26.85 -18.16 16.83
C GLU A 44 -26.47 -17.88 15.36
N GLY A 45 -25.16 -17.81 15.10
CA GLY A 45 -24.57 -17.77 13.77
C GLY A 45 -24.05 -16.40 13.34
N SER A 46 -24.18 -15.35 14.15
CA SER A 46 -23.62 -14.03 13.87
C SER A 46 -22.99 -13.37 15.09
N SER A 47 -22.36 -12.23 14.86
CA SER A 47 -21.73 -11.42 15.90
C SER A 47 -22.07 -9.96 15.67
N LEU A 48 -22.46 -9.26 16.74
CA LEU A 48 -22.46 -7.81 16.73
C LEU A 48 -21.03 -7.32 16.92
N TYR A 49 -20.60 -6.38 16.08
CA TYR A 49 -19.25 -5.84 16.16
C TYR A 49 -19.21 -4.34 15.86
N ASN A 50 -18.21 -3.66 16.43
CA ASN A 50 -17.81 -2.32 16.06
C ASN A 50 -16.68 -2.39 15.02
N GLU A 51 -16.88 -1.72 13.90
CA GLU A 51 -15.84 -1.57 12.88
C GLU A 51 -14.85 -0.47 13.29
N MET A 52 -13.56 -0.78 13.28
CA MET A 52 -12.49 0.18 13.51
C MET A 52 -11.71 0.43 12.22
N GLY A 53 -11.61 1.70 11.82
CA GLY A 53 -10.91 2.10 10.60
C GLY A 53 -9.80 3.11 10.86
N TYR A 54 -8.67 2.94 10.16
CA TYR A 54 -7.63 3.97 10.07
C TYR A 54 -7.78 4.76 8.78
N GLU A 55 -7.45 6.04 8.85
CA GLU A 55 -7.20 6.84 7.65
C GLU A 55 -5.89 6.38 7.02
N THR A 56 -5.95 5.98 5.75
CA THR A 56 -4.77 5.61 4.95
C THR A 56 -4.31 6.81 4.15
N ASP A 57 -3.00 7.00 4.03
CA ASP A 57 -2.46 8.16 3.30
C ASP A 57 -2.82 8.11 1.82
N ILE A 58 -2.67 6.97 1.17
CA ILE A 58 -3.13 6.70 -0.20
C ILE A 58 -3.73 5.29 -0.27
N LEU A 59 -4.95 5.20 -0.81
CA LEU A 59 -5.64 3.95 -1.10
C LEU A 59 -5.91 3.82 -2.60
N ILE A 60 -5.44 2.73 -3.19
CA ILE A 60 -5.82 2.29 -4.52
C ILE A 60 -6.93 1.24 -4.37
N TYR A 61 -8.05 1.44 -5.04
CA TYR A 61 -9.20 0.54 -4.98
C TYR A 61 -9.83 0.29 -6.35
N GLU A 62 -10.47 -0.86 -6.49
CA GLU A 62 -11.22 -1.23 -7.68
C GLU A 62 -12.72 -0.96 -7.47
N SER A 63 -13.37 -0.34 -8.45
CA SER A 63 -14.83 -0.25 -8.47
C SER A 63 -15.43 -1.56 -8.99
N THR A 64 -16.43 -2.09 -8.29
CA THR A 64 -17.14 -3.35 -8.62
C THR A 64 -18.65 -3.14 -8.82
N GLY A 65 -19.07 -1.88 -8.89
CA GLY A 65 -20.46 -1.44 -9.04
C GLY A 65 -20.61 -0.01 -8.54
N GLU A 66 -21.80 0.60 -8.72
CA GLU A 66 -22.02 2.04 -8.44
C GLU A 66 -21.57 2.51 -7.05
N LYS A 67 -21.69 1.66 -6.02
CA LYS A 67 -21.30 1.97 -4.63
C LYS A 67 -20.43 0.88 -4.00
N LYS A 68 -19.93 -0.07 -4.79
CA LYS A 68 -19.17 -1.21 -4.30
C LYS A 68 -17.73 -1.10 -4.75
N TRP A 69 -16.80 -1.24 -3.82
CA TRP A 69 -15.38 -1.16 -4.11
C TRP A 69 -14.58 -2.14 -3.28
N LYS A 70 -13.37 -2.48 -3.76
CA LYS A 70 -12.44 -3.39 -3.10
C LYS A 70 -11.08 -2.72 -2.93
N PRO A 71 -10.49 -2.69 -1.71
CA PRO A 71 -9.16 -2.13 -1.51
C PRO A 71 -8.12 -3.03 -2.19
N ARG A 72 -7.14 -2.45 -2.89
CA ARG A 72 -6.09 -3.23 -3.58
C ARG A 72 -4.72 -2.96 -3.02
N VAL A 73 -4.39 -1.69 -2.84
CA VAL A 73 -3.07 -1.28 -2.34
C VAL A 73 -3.23 -0.09 -1.40
N VAL A 74 -2.55 -0.15 -0.26
CA VAL A 74 -2.34 1.01 0.62
C VAL A 74 -0.88 1.45 0.54
N ILE A 75 -0.66 2.76 0.49
CA ILE A 75 0.67 3.36 0.53
C ILE A 75 0.69 4.37 1.69
N GLU A 76 1.45 4.09 2.74
CA GLU A 76 1.74 5.09 3.78
C GLU A 76 2.86 6.02 3.30
N THR A 77 2.73 7.30 3.59
CA THR A 77 3.62 8.35 3.10
C THR A 77 4.44 8.95 4.23
N LYS A 78 5.69 9.29 3.93
CA LYS A 78 6.53 10.12 4.80
C LYS A 78 7.34 11.11 4.00
N ILE A 79 7.69 12.24 4.59
CA ILE A 79 8.57 13.24 3.97
C ILE A 79 9.88 13.36 4.76
N ASN A 80 11.00 13.52 4.03
CA ASN A 80 12.36 13.69 4.53
C ASN A 80 12.98 12.42 5.17
N SER A 81 12.33 11.87 6.20
CA SER A 81 12.90 10.82 7.04
C SER A 81 11.82 9.93 7.65
N VAL A 82 12.22 8.71 7.99
CA VAL A 82 11.42 7.75 8.73
C VAL A 82 12.17 7.39 10.01
N THR A 83 11.47 7.46 11.15
CA THR A 83 12.02 7.03 12.44
C THR A 83 11.82 5.52 12.64
N THR A 84 12.40 4.97 13.71
CA THR A 84 12.16 3.55 14.05
C THR A 84 10.72 3.33 14.50
N HIS A 85 10.16 4.28 15.24
CA HIS A 85 8.77 4.27 15.65
C HIS A 85 7.86 4.23 14.41
N ASP A 86 8.07 5.12 13.44
CA ASP A 86 7.29 5.12 12.19
C ASP A 86 7.34 3.77 11.47
N ALA A 87 8.54 3.20 11.30
CA ALA A 87 8.71 1.92 10.62
C ALA A 87 7.94 0.78 11.31
N ILE A 88 7.96 0.75 12.65
CA ILE A 88 7.21 -0.24 13.44
C ILE A 88 5.71 0.02 13.34
N THR A 89 5.25 1.25 13.56
CA THR A 89 3.84 1.62 13.54
C THR A 89 3.18 1.30 12.21
N TYR A 90 3.80 1.70 11.09
CA TYR A 90 3.23 1.45 9.77
C TYR A 90 3.29 -0.03 9.37
N SER A 91 4.30 -0.78 9.82
CA SER A 91 4.33 -2.24 9.67
C SER A 91 3.20 -2.92 10.46
N GLN A 92 2.91 -2.45 11.68
CA GLN A 92 1.78 -2.94 12.47
C GLN A 92 0.42 -2.60 11.83
N LYS A 93 0.24 -1.38 11.30
CA LYS A 93 -0.95 -1.03 10.50
C LYS A 93 -1.12 -1.99 9.32
N ALA A 94 -0.05 -2.22 8.56
CA ALA A 94 -0.06 -3.14 7.42
C ALA A 94 -0.51 -4.55 7.82
N SER A 95 0.00 -5.06 8.95
CA SER A 95 -0.42 -6.36 9.50
C SER A 95 -1.91 -6.38 9.86
N ALA A 96 -2.40 -5.36 10.55
CA ALA A 96 -3.79 -5.28 10.99
C ALA A 96 -4.76 -5.17 9.80
N HIS A 97 -4.48 -4.30 8.83
CA HIS A 97 -5.27 -4.22 7.61
C HIS A 97 -5.27 -5.53 6.82
N LYS A 98 -4.13 -6.23 6.72
CA LYS A 98 -4.04 -7.53 6.04
C LYS A 98 -4.77 -8.65 6.78
N TYR A 99 -4.96 -8.53 8.09
CA TYR A 99 -5.76 -9.49 8.85
C TYR A 99 -7.25 -9.41 8.46
N VAL A 100 -7.76 -8.19 8.23
CA VAL A 100 -9.14 -7.95 7.76
C VAL A 100 -9.27 -8.13 6.24
N HIS A 101 -8.24 -7.74 5.48
CA HIS A 101 -8.20 -7.79 4.02
C HIS A 101 -6.99 -8.61 3.54
N PRO A 102 -7.05 -9.96 3.55
CA PRO A 102 -5.89 -10.82 3.29
C PRO A 102 -5.24 -10.67 1.91
N TYR A 103 -5.96 -10.11 0.94
CA TYR A 103 -5.48 -9.82 -0.40
C TYR A 103 -4.91 -8.40 -0.57
N LEU A 104 -4.98 -7.56 0.46
CA LEU A 104 -4.48 -6.20 0.42
C LEU A 104 -2.95 -6.18 0.30
N ARG A 105 -2.44 -5.33 -0.60
CA ARG A 105 -1.01 -5.02 -0.65
C ARG A 105 -0.73 -3.71 0.07
N TYR A 106 0.44 -3.60 0.68
CA TYR A 106 0.74 -2.51 1.59
C TYR A 106 2.19 -2.10 1.47
N GLY A 107 2.44 -0.82 1.21
CA GLY A 107 3.79 -0.30 1.11
C GLY A 107 3.99 1.00 1.86
N ILE A 108 5.25 1.43 1.87
CA ILE A 108 5.66 2.74 2.38
C ILE A 108 6.39 3.52 1.30
N PHE A 109 6.11 4.81 1.25
CA PHE A 109 6.64 5.72 0.26
C PHE A 109 7.20 6.99 0.90
N ILE A 110 8.50 7.23 0.74
CA ILE A 110 9.18 8.40 1.32
C ILE A 110 9.55 9.43 0.26
N GLY A 111 8.99 10.63 0.37
CA GLY A 111 9.33 11.80 -0.45
C GLY A 111 10.52 12.60 0.10
N ASN A 112 11.14 13.38 -0.78
CA ASN A 112 12.21 14.34 -0.45
C ASN A 112 13.41 13.70 0.31
N ARG A 113 13.84 12.50 -0.10
CA ARG A 113 14.99 11.80 0.48
C ARG A 113 16.35 12.39 0.11
N LYS A 114 16.39 13.37 -0.80
CA LYS A 114 17.63 13.93 -1.36
C LYS A 114 18.46 12.79 -1.99
N HIS A 115 19.69 12.61 -1.56
CA HIS A 115 20.58 11.55 -2.07
C HIS A 115 20.60 10.30 -1.18
N TYR A 116 19.78 10.25 -0.12
CA TYR A 116 19.84 9.13 0.81
C TYR A 116 19.02 7.93 0.31
N PRO A 117 19.54 6.69 0.46
CA PRO A 117 18.81 5.49 0.08
C PRO A 117 17.62 5.24 1.01
N LEU A 118 16.83 4.20 0.70
CA LEU A 118 15.84 3.66 1.64
C LEU A 118 16.51 3.40 3.01
N PRO A 119 15.94 3.90 4.12
CA PRO A 119 16.52 3.71 5.44
C PRO A 119 16.57 2.23 5.83
N GLY A 120 17.73 1.76 6.32
CA GLY A 120 17.90 0.35 6.74
C GLY A 120 16.91 -0.13 7.82
N ARG A 121 16.36 0.80 8.60
CA ARG A 121 15.31 0.51 9.59
C ARG A 121 14.00 0.04 8.97
N LEU A 122 13.70 0.44 7.73
CA LEU A 122 12.54 -0.08 7.00
C LEU A 122 12.72 -1.57 6.70
N PHE A 123 13.91 -1.98 6.27
CA PHE A 123 14.19 -3.41 6.06
C PHE A 123 14.13 -4.20 7.37
N ARG A 124 14.55 -3.59 8.48
CA ARG A 124 14.57 -4.26 9.79
C ARG A 124 13.20 -4.38 10.46
N HIS A 125 12.36 -3.34 10.34
CA HIS A 125 11.10 -3.25 11.10
C HIS A 125 9.84 -3.28 10.21
N GLY A 126 9.99 -3.10 8.90
CA GLY A 126 8.92 -3.12 7.90
C GLY A 126 8.53 -4.52 7.42
N ALA A 127 8.50 -5.50 8.33
CA ALA A 127 8.26 -6.91 8.00
C ALA A 127 6.93 -7.18 7.27
N HIS A 128 5.94 -6.30 7.43
CA HIS A 128 4.63 -6.43 6.81
C HIS A 128 4.43 -5.56 5.57
N PHE A 129 5.45 -4.84 5.11
CA PHE A 129 5.39 -4.16 3.81
C PHE A 129 5.65 -5.15 2.68
N ASP A 130 4.87 -5.03 1.62
CA ASP A 130 5.08 -5.72 0.36
C ASP A 130 6.10 -5.00 -0.52
N PHE A 131 6.14 -3.66 -0.45
CA PHE A 131 7.07 -2.83 -1.19
C PHE A 131 7.46 -1.59 -0.39
N MET A 132 8.61 -1.04 -0.72
CA MET A 132 9.15 0.18 -0.11
C MET A 132 9.75 1.02 -1.23
N LEU A 133 9.40 2.31 -1.30
CA LEU A 133 9.94 3.20 -2.32
C LEU A 133 10.28 4.58 -1.76
N SER A 134 11.09 5.31 -2.50
CA SER A 134 11.40 6.69 -2.16
C SER A 134 11.76 7.54 -3.35
N TRP A 135 11.43 8.83 -3.28
CA TRP A 135 11.85 9.84 -4.24
C TRP A 135 12.91 10.77 -3.67
N LYS A 136 13.83 11.19 -4.54
CA LYS A 136 14.84 12.20 -4.23
C LYS A 136 14.19 13.53 -3.82
N GLY A 137 13.17 13.96 -4.56
CA GLY A 137 12.46 15.23 -4.35
C GLY A 137 11.03 15.04 -3.82
N TYR A 138 10.33 16.17 -3.67
CA TYR A 138 8.87 16.17 -3.56
C TYR A 138 8.22 15.75 -4.88
N GLU A 139 8.78 16.24 -5.98
CA GLU A 139 8.46 15.78 -7.34
C GLU A 139 9.40 14.63 -7.74
N PRO A 140 8.88 13.63 -8.46
CA PRO A 140 9.68 12.51 -8.94
C PRO A 140 10.58 12.93 -10.10
N LEU A 141 11.73 12.28 -10.19
CA LEU A 141 12.38 12.09 -11.48
C LEU A 141 11.57 11.09 -12.32
N GLU A 142 11.68 11.14 -13.64
CA GLU A 142 10.89 10.31 -14.55
C GLU A 142 10.98 8.81 -14.23
N TYR A 143 12.20 8.29 -13.99
CA TYR A 143 12.38 6.88 -13.63
C TYR A 143 11.76 6.51 -12.28
N GLU A 144 11.66 7.46 -11.34
CA GLU A 144 11.04 7.26 -10.03
C GLU A 144 9.51 7.21 -10.15
N TRP A 145 8.94 8.01 -11.05
CA TRP A 145 7.51 7.97 -11.38
C TRP A 145 7.13 6.65 -12.05
N ILE A 146 7.88 6.26 -13.09
CA ILE A 146 7.69 4.98 -13.78
C ILE A 146 7.78 3.82 -12.80
N ALA A 147 8.77 3.83 -11.90
CA ALA A 147 8.90 2.78 -10.89
C ALA A 147 7.71 2.69 -9.93
N LEU A 148 7.11 3.81 -9.52
CA LEU A 148 5.92 3.80 -8.67
C LEU A 148 4.71 3.19 -9.43
N ILE A 149 4.52 3.55 -10.69
CA ILE A 149 3.42 3.02 -11.52
C ILE A 149 3.59 1.51 -11.72
N GLU A 150 4.79 1.04 -12.06
CA GLU A 150 5.07 -0.38 -12.25
C GLU A 150 4.79 -1.18 -10.97
N ILE A 151 5.34 -0.72 -9.82
CA ILE A 151 5.09 -1.36 -8.53
C ILE A 151 3.59 -1.37 -8.21
N ALA A 152 2.88 -0.25 -8.40
CA ALA A 152 1.45 -0.19 -8.13
C ALA A 152 0.66 -1.21 -8.97
N ASN A 153 0.96 -1.34 -10.27
CA ASN A 153 0.31 -2.32 -11.14
C ASN A 153 0.64 -3.77 -10.77
N GLU A 154 1.89 -4.06 -10.45
CA GLU A 154 2.32 -5.39 -9.99
C GLU A 154 1.59 -5.79 -8.70
N GLU A 155 1.48 -4.86 -7.75
CA GLU A 155 0.82 -5.10 -6.47
C GLU A 155 -0.71 -5.21 -6.63
N ILE A 156 -1.32 -4.41 -7.51
CA ILE A 156 -2.73 -4.58 -7.88
C ILE A 156 -2.98 -5.98 -8.45
N SER A 157 -2.11 -6.45 -9.36
CA SER A 157 -2.20 -7.78 -9.96
C SER A 157 -2.06 -8.87 -8.89
N ALA A 158 -1.07 -8.75 -8.01
CA ALA A 158 -0.87 -9.66 -6.88
C ALA A 158 -2.09 -9.67 -5.93
N SER A 159 -2.69 -8.50 -5.67
CA SER A 159 -3.91 -8.37 -4.87
C SER A 159 -5.07 -9.18 -5.46
N LYS A 160 -5.31 -9.05 -6.77
CA LYS A 160 -6.37 -9.79 -7.48
C LYS A 160 -6.12 -11.30 -7.43
N GLN A 161 -4.88 -11.73 -7.62
CA GLN A 161 -4.52 -13.16 -7.52
C GLN A 161 -4.74 -13.70 -6.11
N LEU A 162 -4.29 -12.98 -5.08
CA LEU A 162 -4.52 -13.39 -3.68
C LEU A 162 -6.02 -13.45 -3.36
N GLU A 163 -6.80 -12.49 -3.81
CA GLU A 163 -8.25 -12.50 -3.64
C GLU A 163 -8.89 -13.76 -4.25
N GLU A 164 -8.54 -14.09 -5.50
CA GLU A 164 -9.01 -15.30 -6.18
C GLU A 164 -8.66 -16.55 -5.35
N MET A 165 -7.42 -16.66 -4.88
CA MET A 165 -6.95 -17.77 -4.05
C MET A 165 -7.74 -17.92 -2.75
N PHE A 166 -8.10 -16.81 -2.08
CA PHE A 166 -8.86 -16.82 -0.83
C PHE A 166 -10.34 -17.15 -1.06
N LEU A 167 -11.01 -16.42 -1.96
CA LEU A 167 -12.46 -16.52 -2.17
C LEU A 167 -12.86 -17.83 -2.84
N ASN A 168 -12.07 -18.33 -3.78
CA ASN A 168 -12.36 -19.58 -4.48
C ASN A 168 -11.69 -20.80 -3.82
N SER A 169 -11.18 -20.67 -2.59
CA SER A 169 -10.33 -21.69 -1.97
C SER A 169 -10.95 -23.08 -1.89
N ARG A 170 -12.29 -23.16 -1.78
CA ARG A 170 -13.07 -24.40 -1.70
C ARG A 170 -13.70 -24.83 -3.02
N ASN A 171 -13.56 -24.04 -4.08
CA ASN A 171 -14.10 -24.38 -5.39
C ASN A 171 -13.27 -25.50 -6.04
N LYS A 172 -13.92 -26.57 -6.50
CA LYS A 172 -13.25 -27.74 -7.12
C LYS A 172 -12.58 -27.40 -8.46
N ASP A 173 -13.12 -26.40 -9.15
CA ASP A 173 -12.67 -25.95 -10.47
C ASP A 173 -11.76 -24.72 -10.41
N ARG A 174 -11.30 -24.32 -9.21
CA ARG A 174 -10.36 -23.20 -9.04
C ARG A 174 -9.03 -23.46 -9.72
N ILE A 175 -8.28 -22.38 -9.97
CA ILE A 175 -6.88 -22.48 -10.41
C ILE A 175 -6.07 -23.19 -9.31
N LYS A 176 -5.35 -24.26 -9.70
CA LYS A 176 -4.54 -25.08 -8.78
C LYS A 176 -3.08 -24.64 -8.86
N TYR A 177 -2.69 -23.72 -7.99
CA TYR A 177 -1.30 -23.30 -7.84
C TYR A 177 -0.48 -24.37 -7.12
N PHE A 178 0.67 -24.75 -7.67
CA PHE A 178 1.60 -25.71 -7.04
C PHE A 178 2.79 -25.03 -6.33
N ALA A 179 3.02 -23.75 -6.61
CA ALA A 179 4.10 -22.96 -6.01
C ALA A 179 3.65 -21.51 -5.82
N LEU A 180 4.12 -20.90 -4.73
CA LEU A 180 4.01 -19.47 -4.45
C LEU A 180 5.40 -18.97 -4.05
N HIS A 181 5.96 -18.05 -4.82
CA HIS A 181 7.28 -17.48 -4.59
C HIS A 181 7.19 -15.96 -4.63
N LYS A 182 7.80 -15.30 -3.64
CA LYS A 182 7.87 -13.83 -3.53
C LYS A 182 9.33 -13.38 -3.73
N PRO A 183 9.74 -13.07 -4.96
CA PRO A 183 11.12 -12.70 -5.25
C PRO A 183 11.49 -11.33 -4.66
N LEU A 184 12.77 -11.13 -4.34
CA LEU A 184 13.33 -9.83 -3.98
C LEU A 184 13.79 -9.08 -5.23
N ILE A 185 13.07 -8.02 -5.60
CA ILE A 185 13.37 -7.16 -6.76
C ILE A 185 13.82 -5.80 -6.24
N THR A 186 14.94 -5.26 -6.76
CA THR A 186 15.46 -3.95 -6.34
C THR A 186 15.75 -3.04 -7.53
N LYS A 187 15.61 -1.73 -7.30
CA LYS A 187 16.03 -0.67 -8.24
C LYS A 187 17.02 0.25 -7.52
N SER A 188 18.18 0.46 -8.11
CA SER A 188 19.23 1.32 -7.55
C SER A 188 19.14 2.75 -8.08
N ILE A 189 19.61 3.70 -7.28
CA ILE A 189 19.85 5.06 -7.75
C ILE A 189 21.04 4.98 -8.70
N LYS A 190 20.84 5.29 -9.98
CA LYS A 190 21.98 5.43 -10.90
C LYS A 190 22.84 6.59 -10.40
N ASN A 191 24.11 6.34 -10.11
CA ASN A 191 25.06 7.44 -9.89
C ASN A 191 25.17 8.19 -11.21
N THR A 192 24.73 9.44 -11.28
CA THR A 192 24.89 10.31 -12.45
C THR A 192 26.35 10.79 -12.64
N ASN A 193 27.33 9.98 -12.24
CA ASN A 193 28.77 10.26 -12.32
C ASN A 193 29.53 9.10 -13.01
N GLU A 194 28.93 8.48 -14.03
CA GLU A 194 29.61 7.65 -15.02
C GLU A 194 29.33 8.19 -16.42
#